data_AF-A7VXT3-F1
#
_entry.id   AF-A7VXT3-F1
#
_cell.length_a   1.000
_cell.length_b   1.000
_cell.length_c   1.000
_cell.angle_alpha   90.00
_cell.angle_beta   90.00
_cell.angle_gamma   90.00
#
_symmetry.space_group_name_H-M   'P 1'
#
loop_
_entity.id
_entity.type
_entity.pdbx_description
1 polymer ?
#
loop_
_entity_poly.entity_id
_entity_poly.type
_entity_poly.pdbx_seq_one_letter_code
_entity_poly.pdbx_strand_id
1 'polypeptide(L)'
;MYTDDRVPALGHSYGEWKVVKDATVSETGLEEQVCSRCGAKNQKIIEKREETSASESPEEPFDIESWIVYAQNYAVNTAKLNLEPSAIYCWDTPIVAGSHCVYLERDISDRLDQYGKDPSITDVWIWAEPLEDGSYNLFIGYA
;
A
#
# COMPACT_ATOMS: atom_id res chain seq x y z
N MET A 1 -37.37 -60.22 -13.11
CA MET A 1 -36.45 -59.42 -13.93
C MET A 1 -36.96 -57.99 -13.87
N TYR A 2 -36.25 -57.06 -13.25
CA TYR A 2 -36.63 -55.64 -13.24
C TYR A 2 -35.70 -54.91 -14.20
N THR A 3 -36.26 -54.43 -15.31
CA THR A 3 -35.57 -53.54 -16.25
C THR A 3 -35.62 -52.14 -15.66
N ASP A 4 -34.45 -51.70 -15.18
CA ASP A 4 -34.20 -50.36 -14.68
C ASP A 4 -34.16 -49.41 -15.89
N ASP A 5 -35.27 -48.72 -16.14
CA ASP A 5 -35.42 -47.70 -17.18
C ASP A 5 -34.86 -46.36 -16.65
N ARG A 6 -33.52 -46.24 -16.65
CA ARG A 6 -32.85 -44.98 -16.32
C ARG A 6 -32.81 -44.11 -17.57
N VAL A 7 -33.69 -43.11 -17.63
CA VAL A 7 -33.56 -42.01 -18.59
C VAL A 7 -32.27 -41.24 -18.27
N PRO A 8 -31.31 -41.12 -19.21
CA PRO A 8 -30.10 -40.35 -18.97
C PRO A 8 -30.47 -38.88 -18.74
N ALA A 9 -29.93 -38.29 -17.67
CA ALA A 9 -30.08 -36.85 -17.45
C ALA A 9 -29.45 -36.11 -18.64
N LEU A 10 -30.26 -35.44 -19.45
CA LEU A 10 -29.84 -34.73 -20.67
C LEU A 10 -28.88 -33.54 -20.41
N GLY A 11 -28.50 -33.31 -19.15
CA GLY A 11 -27.64 -32.22 -18.70
C GLY A 11 -28.30 -30.84 -18.85
N HIS A 12 -27.82 -29.87 -18.06
CA HIS A 12 -28.22 -28.48 -18.24
C HIS A 12 -27.40 -27.85 -19.38
N SER A 13 -28.06 -27.09 -20.25
CA SER A 13 -27.43 -26.30 -21.31
C SER A 13 -27.57 -24.83 -20.94
N TYR A 14 -26.73 -24.37 -20.02
CA TYR A 14 -26.66 -22.97 -19.66
C TYR A 14 -25.98 -22.15 -20.77
N GLY A 15 -26.49 -20.94 -21.01
CA GLY A 15 -25.96 -20.00 -22.00
C GLY A 15 -24.83 -19.14 -21.45
N GLU A 16 -24.68 -17.93 -21.99
CA GLU A 16 -23.72 -16.95 -21.49
C GLU A 16 -24.11 -16.44 -20.09
N TRP A 17 -23.11 -16.25 -19.24
CA TRP A 17 -23.27 -15.62 -17.94
C TRP A 17 -23.50 -14.13 -18.09
N LYS A 18 -24.55 -13.62 -17.43
CA LYS A 18 -24.87 -12.20 -17.41
C LYS A 18 -24.61 -11.65 -16.01
N VAL A 19 -23.77 -10.63 -15.92
CA VAL A 19 -23.53 -9.91 -14.67
C VAL A 19 -24.81 -9.16 -14.29
N VAL A 20 -25.41 -9.55 -13.16
CA VAL A 20 -26.57 -8.90 -12.56
C VAL A 20 -26.12 -7.80 -11.60
N LYS A 21 -25.03 -8.04 -10.87
CA LYS A 21 -24.37 -7.07 -10.00
C LYS A 21 -22.87 -7.09 -10.26
N ASP A 22 -22.29 -5.95 -10.60
CA ASP A 22 -20.84 -5.83 -10.78
C ASP A 22 -20.13 -6.04 -9.43
N ALA A 23 -19.02 -6.77 -9.43
CA ALA A 23 -18.19 -6.94 -8.25
C ALA A 23 -17.38 -5.67 -8.00
N THR A 24 -17.59 -5.03 -6.85
CA THR A 24 -16.81 -3.88 -6.39
C THR A 24 -15.79 -4.33 -5.36
N VAL A 25 -14.92 -3.40 -4.96
CA VAL A 25 -13.91 -3.60 -3.90
C VAL A 25 -14.56 -4.01 -2.57
N SER A 26 -15.73 -3.44 -2.26
CA SER A 26 -16.41 -3.63 -0.97
C SER A 26 -17.58 -4.61 -1.03
N GLU A 27 -18.09 -4.93 -2.22
CA GLU A 27 -19.28 -5.76 -2.39
C GLU A 27 -19.06 -6.87 -3.43
N THR A 28 -19.47 -8.08 -3.08
CA THR A 28 -19.48 -9.23 -4.01
C THR A 28 -20.40 -8.95 -5.20
N GLY A 29 -19.95 -9.34 -6.40
CA GLY A 29 -20.76 -9.33 -7.60
C GLY A 29 -21.64 -10.57 -7.70
N LEU A 30 -22.57 -10.56 -8.65
CA LEU A 30 -23.45 -11.69 -8.94
C LEU A 30 -23.64 -11.81 -10.44
N GLU A 31 -23.36 -13.00 -10.96
CA GLU A 31 -23.67 -13.40 -12.34
C GLU A 31 -24.81 -14.43 -12.34
N GLU A 32 -25.71 -14.31 -13.31
CA GLU A 32 -26.83 -15.22 -13.53
C GLU A 32 -26.79 -15.73 -14.97
N GLN A 33 -27.02 -17.03 -15.15
CA GLN A 33 -27.24 -17.65 -16.46
C GLN A 33 -28.53 -18.46 -16.46
N VAL A 34 -29.20 -18.52 -17.61
CA VAL A 34 -30.46 -19.24 -17.79
C VAL A 34 -30.24 -20.43 -18.72
N CYS A 35 -30.72 -21.61 -18.33
CA CYS A 35 -30.69 -22.79 -19.16
C CYS A 35 -31.72 -22.68 -20.29
N SER A 36 -31.27 -22.69 -21.54
CA SER A 36 -32.17 -22.60 -22.71
C SER A 36 -33.06 -23.84 -22.90
N ARG A 37 -32.73 -24.97 -22.24
CA ARG A 37 -33.50 -26.22 -22.35
C ARG A 37 -34.66 -26.32 -21.35
N CYS A 38 -34.47 -25.84 -20.12
CA CYS A 38 -35.45 -26.03 -19.03
C CYS A 38 -35.83 -24.74 -18.31
N GLY A 39 -35.24 -23.59 -18.67
CA GLY A 39 -35.49 -22.31 -18.01
C GLY A 39 -34.90 -22.19 -16.61
N ALA A 40 -34.16 -23.20 -16.13
CA ALA A 40 -33.51 -23.17 -14.82
C ALA A 40 -32.48 -22.04 -14.77
N LYS A 41 -32.57 -21.22 -13.73
CA LYS A 41 -31.61 -20.14 -13.46
C LYS A 41 -30.50 -20.66 -12.57
N ASN A 42 -29.27 -20.29 -12.90
CA ASN A 42 -28.10 -20.57 -12.09
C ASN A 42 -27.43 -19.25 -11.74
N GLN A 43 -27.17 -19.05 -10.45
CA GLN A 43 -26.54 -17.84 -9.92
C GLN A 43 -25.20 -18.23 -9.33
N LYS A 44 -24.18 -17.44 -9.65
CA LYS A 44 -22.85 -17.58 -9.08
C LYS A 44 -22.43 -16.25 -8.50
N ILE A 45 -21.90 -16.34 -7.28
CA ILE A 45 -21.32 -15.19 -6.58
C ILE A 45 -19.96 -14.94 -7.23
N ILE A 46 -19.78 -13.73 -7.73
CA ILE A 46 -18.47 -13.24 -8.14
C ILE A 46 -17.86 -12.69 -6.85
N GLU A 47 -16.81 -13.35 -6.36
CA GLU A 47 -16.06 -12.85 -5.22
C GLU A 47 -15.64 -11.41 -5.48
N LYS A 48 -15.60 -10.61 -4.42
CA LYS A 48 -15.24 -9.19 -4.50
C LYS A 48 -13.95 -9.05 -5.30
N ARG A 49 -13.85 -7.98 -6.08
CA ARG A 49 -12.62 -7.71 -6.83
C ARG A 49 -11.53 -7.48 -5.79
N GLU A 50 -10.63 -8.45 -5.61
CA GLU A 50 -9.51 -8.30 -4.70
C GLU A 50 -8.64 -7.16 -5.23
N GLU A 51 -8.71 -6.02 -4.55
CA GLU A 51 -7.59 -5.10 -4.56
C GLU A 51 -6.41 -5.92 -4.02
N THR A 52 -5.47 -6.26 -4.91
CA THR A 52 -4.11 -6.55 -4.48
C THR A 52 -3.57 -5.28 -3.81
N SER A 53 -3.92 -5.12 -2.54
CA SER A 53 -3.26 -4.28 -1.53
C SER A 53 -3.18 -5.12 -0.27
N ALA A 54 -2.49 -6.24 -0.41
CA ALA A 54 -1.96 -7.07 0.65
C ALA A 54 -0.93 -7.97 -0.03
N SER A 55 0.22 -7.40 -0.40
CA SER A 55 1.42 -8.21 -0.44
C SER A 55 1.71 -8.62 0.99
N GLU A 56 1.68 -9.92 1.19
CA GLU A 56 2.11 -10.64 2.37
C GLU A 56 3.33 -10.01 3.01
N SER A 57 3.28 -9.88 4.34
CA SER A 57 4.44 -9.69 5.19
C SER A 57 5.32 -10.94 5.16
N PRO A 58 6.55 -10.87 4.63
CA PRO A 58 7.70 -11.22 5.44
C PRO A 58 7.87 -10.13 6.52
N GLU A 59 8.52 -10.42 7.64
CA GLU A 59 8.93 -9.38 8.58
C GLU A 59 9.88 -8.44 7.82
N GLU A 60 9.33 -7.36 7.25
CA GLU A 60 10.08 -6.54 6.31
C GLU A 60 11.20 -5.85 7.07
N PRO A 61 12.44 -5.88 6.55
CA PRO A 61 13.52 -5.10 7.13
C PRO A 61 13.06 -3.65 7.19
N PHE A 62 13.47 -2.94 8.23
CA PHE A 62 13.13 -1.54 8.41
C PHE A 62 13.45 -0.76 7.12
N ASP A 63 12.40 -0.32 6.42
CA ASP A 63 12.53 0.33 5.12
C ASP A 63 12.82 1.82 5.31
N ILE A 64 14.10 2.15 5.35
CA ILE A 64 14.56 3.54 5.52
C ILE A 64 14.12 4.44 4.35
N GLU A 65 13.94 3.88 3.14
CA GLU A 65 13.55 4.64 1.94
C GLU A 65 12.17 5.27 2.11
N SER A 66 11.19 4.53 2.65
CA SER A 66 9.86 5.06 2.99
C SER A 66 9.94 6.24 3.96
N TRP A 67 10.86 6.19 4.93
CA TRP A 67 11.08 7.29 5.88
C TRP A 67 11.77 8.50 5.25
N ILE A 68 12.71 8.29 4.34
CA ILE A 68 13.32 9.37 3.56
C ILE A 68 12.24 10.08 2.71
N VAL A 69 11.40 9.31 2.02
CA VAL A 69 10.28 9.86 1.22
C VAL A 69 9.28 10.60 2.11
N TYR A 70 8.96 10.07 3.29
CA TYR A 70 8.14 10.77 4.27
C TYR A 70 8.73 12.12 4.66
N ALA A 71 10.01 12.15 5.04
CA ALA A 71 10.72 13.36 5.44
C ALA A 71 10.77 14.40 4.31
N GLN A 72 11.06 13.97 3.09
CA GLN A 72 11.05 14.84 1.90
C GLN A 72 9.67 15.46 1.66
N ASN A 73 8.60 14.65 1.73
CA ASN A 73 7.25 15.16 1.58
C ASN A 73 6.86 16.12 2.70
N TYR A 74 7.25 15.84 3.94
CA TYR A 74 6.97 16.73 5.06
C TYR A 74 7.71 18.06 4.92
N ALA A 75 8.98 18.03 4.50
CA ALA A 75 9.79 19.21 4.26
C ALA A 75 9.14 20.15 3.24
N VAL A 76 8.71 19.62 2.09
CA VAL A 76 8.10 20.40 1.01
C VAL A 76 6.69 20.85 1.34
N ASN A 77 5.84 19.94 1.82
CA ASN A 77 4.41 20.21 1.97
C ASN A 77 4.08 20.94 3.27
N THR A 78 4.76 20.59 4.37
CA THR A 78 4.48 21.15 5.70
C THR A 78 5.46 22.27 6.05
N ALA A 79 6.76 21.97 6.04
CA ALA A 79 7.80 22.92 6.46
C ALA A 79 8.13 24.00 5.42
N LYS A 80 7.62 23.88 4.18
CA LYS A 80 7.85 24.81 3.06
C LYS A 80 9.33 24.98 2.70
N LEU A 81 10.10 23.91 2.85
CA LEU A 81 11.52 23.84 2.50
C LEU A 81 11.70 23.21 1.11
N ASN A 82 12.74 23.60 0.39
CA ASN A 82 13.08 22.98 -0.89
C ASN A 82 14.01 21.78 -0.70
N LEU A 83 13.97 20.82 -1.63
CA LEU A 83 14.89 19.70 -1.63
C LEU A 83 16.09 20.01 -2.51
N GLU A 84 17.26 20.20 -1.90
CA GLU A 84 18.49 20.55 -2.61
C GLU A 84 19.63 19.63 -2.17
N PRO A 85 20.18 18.76 -3.04
CA PRO A 85 21.27 17.85 -2.70
C PRO A 85 22.59 18.53 -2.30
N SER A 86 22.68 19.86 -2.38
CA SER A 86 23.84 20.61 -1.88
C SER A 86 23.74 20.96 -0.39
N ALA A 87 22.56 20.78 0.23
CA ALA A 87 22.28 21.02 1.64
C ALA A 87 22.87 19.92 2.55
N ILE A 88 24.20 19.78 2.53
CA ILE A 88 24.93 18.75 3.28
C ILE A 88 25.27 19.15 4.72
N TYR A 89 25.04 20.40 5.12
CA TYR A 89 25.43 20.86 6.45
C TYR A 89 24.49 20.27 7.49
N CYS A 90 25.01 19.42 8.38
CA CYS A 90 24.30 18.80 9.47
C CYS A 90 25.08 19.01 10.78
N TRP A 91 24.89 20.16 11.41
CA TRP A 91 25.43 20.45 12.75
C TRP A 91 24.79 19.65 13.89
N ASP A 92 23.76 18.86 13.57
CA ASP A 92 22.89 18.24 14.54
C ASP A 92 22.99 16.71 14.45
N THR A 93 22.68 16.05 15.56
CA THR A 93 22.86 14.62 15.75
C THR A 93 21.98 13.86 14.74
N PRO A 94 22.48 12.82 14.06
CA PRO A 94 21.64 12.00 13.20
C PRO A 94 20.51 11.36 14.00
N ILE A 95 19.35 11.27 13.37
CA ILE A 95 18.18 10.59 13.94
C ILE A 95 18.38 9.09 13.69
N VAL A 96 18.46 8.29 14.77
CA VAL A 96 18.52 6.84 14.63
C VAL A 96 17.16 6.35 14.15
N ALA A 97 17.17 5.62 13.04
CA ALA A 97 16.01 5.14 12.33
C ALA A 97 16.12 3.61 12.23
N GLY A 98 15.30 2.90 12.99
CA GLY A 98 15.32 1.44 13.04
C GLY A 98 13.99 0.90 13.56
N SER A 99 13.82 -0.43 13.51
CA SER A 99 12.60 -1.11 13.97
C SER A 99 12.29 -0.87 15.46
N HIS A 100 13.30 -0.51 16.26
CA HIS A 100 13.14 -0.15 17.68
C HIS A 100 12.71 1.31 17.91
N CYS A 101 12.67 2.15 16.87
CA CYS A 101 12.41 3.59 16.98
C CYS A 101 10.92 3.91 16.94
N VAL A 102 10.30 3.96 18.12
CA VAL A 102 8.85 4.25 18.28
C VAL A 102 8.50 5.71 17.92
N TYR A 103 9.46 6.64 18.01
CA TYR A 103 9.23 8.07 17.83
C TYR A 103 9.82 8.66 16.55
N LEU A 104 10.26 7.80 15.62
CA LEU A 104 10.97 8.22 14.41
C LEU A 104 10.21 9.30 13.61
N GLU A 105 8.91 9.10 13.39
CA GLU A 105 8.06 10.09 12.71
C GLU A 105 8.08 11.45 13.43
N ARG A 106 7.94 11.42 14.76
CA ARG A 106 7.93 12.62 15.59
C ARG A 106 9.26 13.34 15.50
N ASP A 107 10.37 12.63 15.63
CA ASP A 107 11.73 13.21 15.58
C ASP A 107 12.02 13.84 14.21
N ILE A 108 11.59 13.20 13.12
CA ILE A 108 11.71 13.75 11.75
C ILE A 108 10.88 15.04 11.61
N SER A 109 9.60 14.97 11.99
CA SER A 109 8.69 16.11 11.83
C SER A 109 9.09 17.31 12.68
N ASP A 110 9.54 17.11 13.92
CA ASP A 110 9.98 18.17 14.83
C ASP A 110 11.23 18.89 14.30
N ARG A 111 12.21 18.14 13.78
CA ARG A 111 13.42 18.69 13.15
C ARG A 111 13.07 19.55 11.93
N LEU A 112 12.19 19.05 11.06
CA LEU A 112 11.77 19.77 9.86
C LEU A 112 10.94 21.02 10.17
N ASP A 113 10.06 20.95 11.16
CA ASP A 113 9.29 22.11 11.63
C ASP A 113 10.21 23.18 12.24
N GLN A 114 11.26 22.77 12.97
CA GLN A 114 12.27 23.70 13.47
C GLN A 114 13.01 24.40 12.32
N TYR A 115 13.41 23.66 11.29
CA TYR A 115 14.07 24.25 10.11
C TYR A 115 13.13 25.18 9.34
N GLY A 116 11.86 24.79 9.16
CA GLY A 116 10.85 25.64 8.50
C GLY A 116 10.51 26.92 9.26
N LYS A 117 10.82 27.01 10.57
CA LYS A 117 10.69 28.22 11.38
C LYS A 117 11.89 29.16 11.26
N ASP A 118 13.05 28.67 10.84
CA ASP A 118 14.24 29.49 10.68
C ASP A 118 14.28 30.09 9.26
N PRO A 119 14.19 31.42 9.12
CA PRO A 119 14.19 32.06 7.80
C PRO A 119 15.54 31.98 7.08
N SER A 120 16.60 31.54 7.77
CA SER A 120 17.94 31.34 7.20
C SER A 120 18.09 29.97 6.55
N ILE A 121 17.12 29.06 6.75
CA ILE A 121 17.10 27.72 6.19
C ILE A 121 16.01 27.66 5.13
N THR A 122 16.40 27.51 3.87
CA THR A 122 15.44 27.42 2.74
C THR A 122 15.48 26.07 2.05
N ASP A 123 16.60 25.37 2.17
CA ASP A 123 16.89 24.18 1.39
C ASP A 123 17.37 23.07 2.32
N VAL A 124 16.90 21.84 2.10
CA VAL A 124 17.25 20.67 2.89
C VAL A 124 17.58 19.47 2.03
N TRP A 125 18.45 18.61 2.55
CA TRP A 125 18.72 17.29 1.98
C TRP A 125 18.55 16.23 3.05
N ILE A 126 17.71 15.25 2.75
CA ILE A 126 17.48 14.09 3.61
C ILE A 126 18.17 12.88 2.98
N TRP A 127 19.07 12.25 3.74
CA TRP A 127 19.73 11.00 3.37
C TRP A 127 19.88 10.10 4.60
N ALA A 128 20.17 8.83 4.39
CA ALA A 128 20.43 7.90 5.49
C ALA A 128 21.68 7.05 5.25
N GLU A 129 22.38 6.69 6.32
CA GLU A 129 23.52 5.78 6.29
C GLU A 129 23.26 4.54 7.14
N PRO A 130 23.55 3.32 6.66
CA PRO A 130 23.32 2.09 7.41
C PRO A 130 24.28 1.93 8.59
N LEU A 131 23.81 1.34 9.68
CA LEU A 131 24.56 1.00 10.90
C LEU A 131 24.85 -0.51 10.99
N GLU A 132 25.81 -0.87 11.84
CA GLU A 132 26.21 -2.27 12.07
C GLU A 132 25.11 -3.11 12.74
N ASP A 133 24.14 -2.51 13.43
CA ASP A 133 23.03 -3.22 14.08
C ASP A 133 21.81 -3.45 13.15
N GLY A 134 21.87 -2.96 11.90
CA GLY A 134 20.75 -3.00 10.97
C GLY A 134 19.79 -1.82 11.08
N SER A 135 20.08 -0.84 11.95
CA SER A 135 19.42 0.47 11.94
C SER A 135 20.11 1.42 10.95
N TYR A 136 19.60 2.64 10.81
CA TYR A 136 20.11 3.67 9.93
C TYR A 136 20.27 4.98 10.69
N ASN A 137 21.28 5.76 10.35
CA ASN A 137 21.38 7.16 10.75
C ASN A 137 20.72 8.01 9.66
N LEU A 138 19.57 8.60 9.98
CA LEU A 138 18.89 9.56 9.12
C LEU A 138 19.45 10.96 9.38
N PHE A 139 19.95 11.59 8.32
CA PHE A 139 20.48 12.94 8.34
C PHE A 139 19.52 13.88 7.62
N ILE A 140 19.32 15.06 8.21
CA ILE A 140 18.58 16.17 7.61
C ILE A 140 19.53 17.35 7.57
N GLY A 141 20.25 17.47 6.45
CA GLY A 141 21.11 18.60 6.18
C GLY A 141 20.31 19.80 5.70
N TYR A 142 20.87 20.98 5.88
CA TYR A 142 20.28 22.25 5.48
C TYR A 142 21.32 23.13 4.76
N ALA A 143 20.84 24.14 4.04
CA ALA A 143 21.63 25.20 3.43
C ALA A 143 20.93 26.56 3.57
#